data_AF-K0EL86-F1
#
_entry.id   AF-K0EL86-F1
#
_cell.length_a   1.000
_cell.length_b   1.000
_cell.length_c   1.000
_cell.angle_alpha   90.00
_cell.angle_beta   90.00
_cell.angle_gamma   90.00
#
_symmetry.space_group_name_H-M   'P 1'
#
loop_
_entity.id
_entity.type
_entity.pdbx_description
1 polymer ?
#
loop_
_entity_poly.entity_id
_entity_poly.type
_entity_poly.pdbx_seq_one_letter_code
_entity_poly.pdbx_strand_id
1 'polypeptide(L)'
;MRHSVDLTLLDSVIARIKGFEGFFDEQIKAFDAAVTKMHGVWEGDAAIAQQDSHRRLMAAAKDIHDGVGDMRRAAVAAHANYSAAVQANVDMWQG
;
A
#
# COMPACT_ATOMS: atom_id res chain seq x y z
N MET A 1 8.01 -16.31 27.92
CA MET A 1 6.93 -15.95 26.97
C MET A 1 7.19 -16.68 25.66
N ARG A 2 6.21 -17.43 25.15
CA ARG A 2 6.31 -18.05 23.81
C ARG A 2 5.62 -17.11 22.83
N HIS A 3 6.38 -16.52 21.92
CA HIS A 3 5.83 -15.78 20.79
C HIS A 3 5.61 -16.77 19.66
N SER A 4 4.35 -17.03 19.32
CA SER A 4 4.00 -17.74 18.07
C SER A 4 3.51 -16.69 17.09
N VAL A 5 4.02 -16.75 15.86
CA VAL A 5 3.47 -15.94 14.77
C VAL A 5 2.23 -16.64 14.25
N ASP A 6 1.12 -15.92 14.19
CA ASP A 6 -0.09 -16.36 13.51
C ASP A 6 0.06 -16.04 12.01
N LEU A 7 0.40 -17.06 11.23
CA LEU A 7 0.60 -16.93 9.79
C LEU A 7 -0.72 -16.62 9.07
N THR A 8 -1.85 -17.14 9.55
CA THR A 8 -3.17 -16.88 8.97
C THR A 8 -3.61 -15.43 9.18
N LEU A 9 -3.30 -14.86 10.35
CA LEU A 9 -3.51 -13.44 10.58
C LEU A 9 -2.59 -12.60 9.67
N LEU A 10 -1.33 -13.00 9.50
CA LEU A 10 -0.39 -12.28 8.63
C LEU A 10 -0.84 -12.30 7.16
N ASP A 11 -1.34 -13.43 6.66
CA ASP A 11 -1.95 -13.53 5.33
C ASP A 11 -3.16 -12.60 5.18
N SER A 12 -4.01 -12.54 6.20
CA SER A 12 -5.18 -11.66 6.22
C SER A 12 -4.77 -10.18 6.16
N VAL A 13 -3.71 -9.79 6.87
CA VAL A 13 -3.14 -8.44 6.81
C VAL A 13 -2.57 -8.14 5.42
N ILE A 14 -1.80 -9.05 4.83
CA ILE A 14 -1.27 -8.91 3.46
C ILE A 14 -2.40 -8.70 2.45
N ALA A 15 -3.46 -9.50 2.53
CA ALA A 15 -4.63 -9.40 1.65
C ALA A 15 -5.35 -8.06 1.82
N ARG A 16 -5.52 -7.59 3.06
CA ARG A 16 -6.15 -6.29 3.35
C ARG A 16 -5.31 -5.12 2.85
N ILE A 17 -3.98 -5.17 2.99
CA ILE A 17 -3.09 -4.15 2.43
C ILE A 17 -3.23 -4.12 0.91
N LYS A 18 -3.22 -5.28 0.23
CA LYS A 18 -3.42 -5.36 -1.22
C LYS A 18 -4.76 -4.78 -1.67
N GLY A 19 -5.84 -5.07 -0.93
CA GLY A 19 -7.15 -4.47 -1.18
C GLY A 19 -7.15 -2.96 -1.02
N PHE A 20 -6.44 -2.44 0.00
CA PHE A 20 -6.28 -1.01 0.22
C PHE A 20 -5.46 -0.33 -0.89
N GLU A 21 -4.36 -0.94 -1.37
CA GLU A 21 -3.60 -0.43 -2.52
C GLU A 21 -4.51 -0.21 -3.74
N GLY A 22 -5.30 -1.22 -4.11
CA GLY A 22 -6.22 -1.11 -5.24
C GLY A 22 -7.30 -0.04 -5.05
N PHE A 23 -7.92 -0.01 -3.87
CA PHE A 23 -8.89 1.04 -3.53
C PHE A 23 -8.26 2.44 -3.60
N PHE A 24 -7.06 2.61 -3.05
CA PHE A 24 -6.35 3.88 -3.04
C PHE A 24 -6.05 4.37 -4.45
N ASP A 25 -5.55 3.50 -5.33
CA ASP A 25 -5.26 3.82 -6.73
C ASP A 25 -6.52 4.26 -7.50
N GLU A 26 -7.64 3.56 -7.30
CA GLU A 26 -8.92 3.92 -7.91
C GLU A 26 -9.39 5.32 -7.47
N GLN A 27 -9.31 5.61 -6.16
CA GLN A 27 -9.73 6.91 -5.63
C GLN A 27 -8.85 8.06 -6.12
N ILE A 28 -7.52 7.87 -6.13
CA ILE A 28 -6.59 8.90 -6.59
C ILE A 28 -6.78 9.16 -8.09
N LYS A 29 -6.97 8.11 -8.90
CA LYS A 29 -7.26 8.25 -10.33
C LYS A 29 -8.59 8.99 -10.59
N ALA A 30 -9.63 8.68 -9.82
CA ALA A 30 -10.91 9.37 -9.93
C ALA A 30 -10.81 10.86 -9.56
N PHE A 31 -10.06 11.17 -8.50
CA PHE A 31 -9.78 12.54 -8.08
C PHE A 31 -8.97 13.32 -9.13
N ASP A 32 -7.89 12.75 -9.65
CA ASP A 32 -7.06 13.35 -10.71
C ASP A 32 -7.89 13.67 -11.97
N ALA A 33 -8.73 12.73 -12.40
CA ALA A 33 -9.63 12.93 -13.54
C ALA A 33 -10.64 14.07 -13.30
N ALA A 34 -11.19 14.18 -12.08
CA ALA A 34 -12.12 15.23 -11.72
C ALA A 34 -11.45 16.62 -11.72
N VAL A 35 -10.24 16.72 -11.16
CA VAL A 35 -9.45 17.95 -11.13
C VAL A 35 -9.05 18.37 -12.55
N THR A 36 -8.56 17.43 -13.36
CA THR A 36 -8.14 17.68 -14.75
C THR A 36 -9.28 18.22 -15.61
N LYS A 37 -10.52 17.73 -15.39
CA LYS A 37 -11.71 18.25 -16.09
C LYS A 37 -11.98 19.73 -15.80
N MET A 38 -11.59 20.24 -14.63
CA MET A 38 -11.81 21.63 -14.24
C MET A 38 -10.78 22.59 -14.85
N HIS A 39 -9.57 22.12 -15.14
CA HIS A 39 -8.47 22.98 -15.64
C HIS A 39 -8.78 23.65 -16.98
N GLY A 40 -9.65 23.07 -17.82
CA GLY A 40 -10.03 23.67 -19.10
C GLY A 40 -11.02 24.83 -19.01
N VAL A 41 -11.60 25.11 -17.83
CA VAL A 41 -12.70 26.07 -17.65
C VAL A 41 -12.37 27.16 -16.62
N TRP A 42 -11.24 27.01 -15.91
CA TRP A 42 -10.89 27.87 -14.80
C TRP A 42 -9.47 28.42 -14.93
N GLU A 43 -9.37 29.75 -14.97
CA GLU A 43 -8.13 30.50 -15.14
C GLU A 43 -7.90 31.50 -13.99
N GLY A 44 -6.67 32.03 -13.92
CA GLY A 44 -6.24 33.03 -12.94
C GLY A 44 -5.41 32.45 -11.79
N ASP A 45 -5.00 33.33 -10.86
CA ASP A 45 -4.07 32.98 -9.76
C ASP A 45 -4.56 31.81 -8.90
N ALA A 46 -5.87 31.73 -8.66
CA ALA A 46 -6.46 30.64 -7.90
C ALA A 46 -6.37 29.29 -8.63
N ALA A 47 -6.45 29.29 -9.96
CA ALA A 47 -6.27 28.08 -10.77
C ALA A 47 -4.81 27.60 -10.72
N ILE A 48 -3.85 28.53 -10.78
CA ILE A 48 -2.41 28.23 -10.62
C ILE A 48 -2.12 27.64 -9.24
N ALA A 49 -2.64 28.25 -8.17
CA ALA A 49 -2.46 27.75 -6.81
C ALA A 49 -3.10 26.35 -6.61
N GLN A 50 -4.24 26.10 -7.24
CA GLN A 50 -4.88 24.79 -7.21
C GLN A 50 -4.04 23.74 -7.97
N GLN A 51 -3.49 24.08 -9.15
CA GLN A 51 -2.62 23.19 -9.91
C GLN A 51 -1.37 22.80 -9.13
N ASP A 52 -0.74 23.74 -8.42
CA ASP A 52 0.40 23.45 -7.55
C ASP A 52 0.00 22.52 -6.40
N SER A 53 -1.12 22.82 -5.74
CA SER A 53 -1.66 21.99 -4.66
C SER A 53 -2.00 20.57 -5.14
N HIS A 54 -2.58 20.46 -6.33
CA HIS A 54 -2.88 19.19 -6.99
C HIS A 54 -1.63 18.37 -7.25
N ARG A 55 -0.60 18.99 -7.83
CA ARG A 55 0.70 18.34 -8.09
C ARG A 55 1.34 17.81 -6.80
N ARG A 56 1.27 18.58 -5.72
CA ARG A 56 1.78 18.17 -4.41
C ARG A 56 0.98 17.01 -3.82
N LEU A 57 -0.34 17.03 -3.97
CA LEU A 57 -1.20 15.94 -3.53
C LEU A 57 -0.93 14.66 -4.32
N MET A 58 -0.71 14.74 -5.64
CA MET A 58 -0.37 13.57 -6.45
C MET A 58 0.99 12.97 -6.07
N ALA A 59 1.99 13.81 -5.77
CA ALA A 59 3.28 13.34 -5.25
C ALA A 59 3.11 12.63 -3.89
N ALA A 60 2.39 13.24 -2.95
CA ALA A 60 2.13 12.63 -1.65
C ALA A 60 1.33 11.32 -1.77
N ALA A 61 0.38 11.25 -2.70
CA ALA A 61 -0.38 10.04 -2.97
C ALA A 61 0.54 8.91 -3.44
N LYS A 62 1.49 9.20 -4.34
CA LYS A 62 2.51 8.25 -4.77
C LYS A 62 3.34 7.74 -3.60
N ASP A 63 3.80 8.63 -2.72
CA ASP A 63 4.61 8.25 -1.56
C ASP A 63 3.85 7.32 -0.61
N ILE A 64 2.55 7.59 -0.38
CA ILE A 64 1.67 6.73 0.43
C ILE A 64 1.52 5.36 -0.22
N HIS A 65 1.22 5.31 -1.52
CA HIS A 65 1.08 4.04 -2.25
C HIS A 65 2.37 3.21 -2.15
N ASP A 66 3.52 3.82 -2.39
CA ASP A 66 4.81 3.13 -2.38
C ASP A 66 5.15 2.60 -0.98
N GLY A 67 4.94 3.41 0.07
CA GLY A 67 5.17 3.00 1.45
C GLY A 67 4.25 1.88 1.92
N VAL A 68 2.98 1.89 1.49
CA VAL A 68 2.04 0.78 1.73
C VAL A 68 2.51 -0.49 1.01
N GLY A 69 3.00 -0.35 -0.21
CA GLY A 69 3.59 -1.45 -0.96
C GLY A 69 4.84 -2.04 -0.30
N ASP A 70 5.69 -1.20 0.29
CA ASP A 70 6.83 -1.65 1.08
C ASP A 70 6.39 -2.45 2.31
N MET A 71 5.39 -1.96 3.07
CA MET A 71 4.85 -2.69 4.21
C MET A 71 4.30 -4.07 3.81
N ARG A 72 3.59 -4.14 2.67
CA ARG A 72 3.08 -5.41 2.15
C ARG A 72 4.21 -6.37 1.80
N ARG A 73 5.25 -5.89 1.10
CA ARG A 73 6.41 -6.71 0.73
C ARG A 73 7.15 -7.22 1.97
N ALA A 74 7.32 -6.38 2.98
CA ALA A 74 7.93 -6.77 4.25
C ALA A 74 7.11 -7.85 4.96
N ALA A 75 5.78 -7.72 4.99
CA ALA A 75 4.89 -8.73 5.56
C ALA A 75 4.97 -10.07 4.82
N VAL A 76 5.01 -10.06 3.49
CA VAL A 76 5.21 -11.28 2.67
C VAL A 76 6.56 -11.95 2.97
N ALA A 77 7.64 -11.16 3.06
CA ALA A 77 8.96 -11.69 3.40
C ALA A 77 8.99 -12.29 4.81
N ALA A 78 8.36 -11.61 5.79
CA ALA A 78 8.22 -12.12 7.15
C ALA A 78 7.44 -13.43 7.16
N HIS A 79 6.31 -13.51 6.45
CA HIS A 79 5.52 -14.74 6.34
C HIS A 79 6.38 -15.91 5.82
N ALA A 80 7.10 -15.70 4.71
CA ALA A 80 7.97 -16.73 4.13
C ALA A 80 9.06 -17.20 5.10
N ASN A 81 9.71 -16.27 5.80
CA ASN A 81 10.74 -16.58 6.79
C ASN A 81 10.19 -17.40 7.95
N TYR A 82 9.01 -17.05 8.46
CA TYR A 82 8.37 -17.79 9.55
C TYR A 82 7.91 -19.18 9.11
N SER A 83 7.32 -19.32 7.92
CA SER A 83 6.98 -20.63 7.36
C SER A 83 8.20 -21.53 7.21
N ALA A 84 9.32 -21.00 6.70
CA ALA A 84 10.57 -21.75 6.57
C ALA A 84 11.13 -22.20 7.92
N ALA A 85 11.09 -21.32 8.94
CA ALA A 85 11.53 -21.66 10.28
C ALA A 85 10.65 -22.75 10.93
N VAL A 86 9.33 -22.69 10.72
CA VAL A 86 8.41 -23.74 11.17
C VAL A 86 8.71 -25.07 10.48
N GLN A 87 8.92 -25.07 9.16
CA GLN A 87 9.23 -26.31 8.43
C GLN A 87 10.55 -26.94 8.87
N ALA A 88 11.62 -26.15 8.98
CA ALA A 88 12.92 -26.64 9.45
C ALA A 88 12.82 -27.24 10.86
N ASN A 89 12.04 -26.61 11.74
CA ASN A 89 11.77 -27.16 13.06
C ASN A 89 10.91 -28.42 13.04
N VAL A 90 10.08 -28.67 12.02
CA VAL A 90 9.34 -29.94 11.89
C VAL A 90 10.30 -31.03 11.40
N ASP A 91 11.11 -30.73 10.38
CA ASP A 91 12.04 -31.68 9.76
C ASP A 91 13.09 -32.17 10.78
N MET A 92 13.61 -31.28 11.63
CA MET A 92 14.58 -31.62 12.69
C MET A 92 14.06 -32.61 13.74
N TRP A 93 12.73 -32.72 13.92
CA TRP A 93 12.13 -33.62 14.91
C TRP A 93 11.55 -34.89 14.28
N GLN A 94 11.44 -34.92 12.95
CA GLN A 94 10.99 -36.08 12.19
C GLN A 94 12.16 -36.91 11.62
N GLY A 95 13.34 -36.31 11.45
CA GLY A 95 14.59 -37.00 11.12
C GLY A 95 15.29 -37.54 12.35
#